data_AF-A0A942GGX5-F1
#
_entry.id   AF-A0A942GGX5-F1
#
_cell.length_a   1.000
_cell.length_b   1.000
_cell.length_c   1.000
_cell.angle_alpha   90.00
_cell.angle_beta   90.00
_cell.angle_gamma   90.00
#
_symmetry.space_group_name_H-M   'P 1'
#
loop_
_entity.id
_entity.type
_entity.pdbx_description
1 polymer ?
#
loop_
_entity_poly.entity_id
_entity_poly.type
_entity_poly.pdbx_seq_one_letter_code
_entity_poly.pdbx_strand_id
1 'polypeptide(L)'
;MLIILLTARFKVNAFYVLIFVGIGMGLVAGLPPEKVIQVLKEGFGNTLASIGLIIVFGTTLGLVLEKTGAAYSMAEYILRKVGNKNAPLAMTITGFVFGIPIFCDSGFVVLSSLNKSVAAKTRKSMAIMGSLLG
;
A
#
# COMPACT_ATOMS: atom_id res chain seq x y z
N MET A 1 16.41 11.07 -12.78
CA MET A 1 17.32 9.94 -13.10
C MET A 1 18.16 9.47 -11.91
N LEU A 2 18.79 10.38 -11.14
CA LEU A 2 19.53 10.05 -9.90
C LEU A 2 18.73 9.24 -8.85
N ILE A 3 17.46 9.58 -8.63
CA ILE A 3 16.59 8.87 -7.67
C ILE A 3 16.40 7.38 -8.05
N ILE A 4 16.24 7.09 -9.34
CA ILE A 4 16.05 5.73 -9.85
C ILE A 4 17.34 4.92 -9.67
N LEU A 5 18.50 5.55 -9.86
CA LEU A 5 19.80 4.87 -9.77
C LEU A 5 20.20 4.53 -8.32
N LEU A 6 19.92 5.42 -7.36
CA LEU A 6 20.20 5.17 -5.93
C LEU A 6 19.26 4.12 -5.34
N THR A 7 17.96 4.20 -5.63
CA THR A 7 16.97 3.26 -5.08
C THR A 7 17.10 1.87 -5.70
N ALA A 8 17.33 1.78 -7.03
CA ALA A 8 17.40 0.49 -7.72
C ALA A 8 18.74 -0.24 -7.55
N ARG A 9 19.86 0.47 -7.35
CA ARG A 9 21.21 -0.15 -7.29
C ARG A 9 21.77 -0.28 -5.88
N PHE A 10 21.47 0.64 -4.95
CA PHE A 10 22.03 0.64 -3.60
C PHE A 10 21.08 0.11 -2.51
N LYS A 11 19.85 -0.29 -2.84
CA LYS A 11 18.85 -0.82 -1.88
C LYS A 11 18.65 0.07 -0.63
N VAL A 12 18.82 1.38 -0.77
CA VAL A 12 18.60 2.33 0.34
C VAL A 12 17.12 2.66 0.41
N ASN A 13 16.58 2.71 1.64
CA ASN A 13 15.18 3.06 1.89
C ASN A 13 14.81 4.37 1.16
N ALA A 14 13.78 4.32 0.31
CA ALA A 14 13.39 5.40 -0.61
C ALA A 14 13.19 6.75 0.09
N PHE A 15 12.75 6.72 1.35
CA PHE A 15 12.60 7.90 2.20
C PHE A 15 13.92 8.67 2.38
N TYR A 16 15.01 7.97 2.73
CA TYR A 16 16.32 8.61 2.91
C TYR A 16 16.89 9.09 1.57
N VAL A 17 16.68 8.34 0.49
CA VAL A 17 17.14 8.73 -0.85
C VAL A 17 16.50 10.05 -1.28
N LEU A 18 15.20 10.23 -1.06
CA LEU A 18 14.48 11.44 -1.43
C LEU A 18 14.97 12.67 -0.64
N ILE A 19 15.22 12.53 0.66
CA ILE A 19 15.75 13.62 1.49
C ILE A 19 17.16 14.00 1.05
N PHE A 20 18.05 13.03 0.88
CA PHE A 20 19.44 13.30 0.47
C PHE A 20 19.53 13.91 -0.92
N VAL A 21 18.75 13.41 -1.89
CA VAL A 21 18.72 13.97 -3.25
C VAL A 21 18.08 15.37 -3.23
N GLY A 22 17.05 15.60 -2.42
CA GLY A 22 16.43 16.92 -2.26
C GLY A 22 17.41 17.96 -1.71
N ILE A 23 18.18 17.60 -0.67
CA ILE A 23 19.23 18.47 -0.12
C ILE A 23 20.32 18.72 -1.16
N GLY A 24 20.81 17.66 -1.82
CA GLY A 24 21.85 17.77 -2.85
C GLY A 24 21.41 18.63 -4.04
N MET A 25 20.17 18.48 -4.50
CA MET A 25 19.61 19.28 -5.58
C MET A 25 19.40 20.74 -5.17
N GLY A 26 18.99 21.00 -3.92
CA GLY A 26 18.87 22.36 -3.38
C GLY A 26 20.21 23.10 -3.30
N LEU A 27 21.28 22.39 -2.95
CA LEU A 27 22.64 22.94 -2.94
C LEU A 27 23.15 23.23 -4.37
N VAL A 28 22.92 22.31 -5.32
CA VAL A 28 23.28 22.51 -6.74
C VAL A 28 22.49 23.65 -7.39
N ALA A 29 21.25 23.88 -6.94
CA ALA A 29 20.42 25.01 -7.38
C ALA A 29 20.89 26.38 -6.83
N GLY A 30 21.92 26.42 -5.97
CA GLY A 30 22.49 27.65 -5.44
C GLY A 30 21.70 28.27 -4.27
N LEU A 31 20.80 27.52 -3.64
CA LEU A 31 20.08 28.01 -2.46
C LEU A 31 20.97 27.92 -1.21
N PRO A 32 20.90 28.91 -0.30
CA PRO A 32 21.55 28.80 1.00
C PRO A 32 20.98 27.61 1.79
N PRO A 33 21.82 26.89 2.56
CA PRO A 33 21.44 25.62 3.21
C PRO A 33 20.22 25.75 4.13
N GLU A 34 20.05 26.89 4.78
CA GLU A 34 18.88 27.18 5.61
C GLU A 34 17.59 27.22 4.79
N LYS A 35 17.64 27.79 3.58
CA LYS A 35 16.49 27.90 2.68
C LYS A 35 16.16 26.56 2.02
N VAL A 36 17.16 25.72 1.76
CA VAL A 36 16.95 24.34 1.29
C VAL A 36 16.14 23.52 2.31
N ILE A 37 16.50 23.62 3.59
CA ILE A 37 15.78 22.92 4.67
C ILE A 37 14.35 23.47 4.80
N GLN A 38 14.15 24.79 4.73
CA GLN A 38 12.81 25.39 4.75
C GLN A 38 11.94 24.90 3.60
N VAL A 39 12.43 24.96 2.36
CA VAL A 39 11.67 24.54 1.18
C VAL A 39 11.33 23.04 1.24
N LEU A 40 12.25 22.20 1.70
CA LEU A 40 11.98 20.77 1.93
C LEU A 40 10.88 20.57 2.98
N LYS A 41 10.97 21.28 4.11
CA LYS A 41 9.98 21.20 5.19
C LYS A 41 8.62 21.69 4.75
N GLU A 42 8.54 22.79 4.00
CA GLU A 42 7.29 23.32 3.46
C GLU A 42 6.69 22.39 2.40
N GLY A 43 7.47 21.91 1.44
CA GLY A 43 6.98 20.99 0.41
C GLY A 43 6.46 19.68 1.01
N PHE A 44 7.21 19.10 1.95
CA PHE A 44 6.80 17.90 2.68
C PHE A 44 5.58 18.18 3.58
N GLY A 45 5.59 19.29 4.30
CA GLY A 45 4.50 19.70 5.20
C GLY A 45 3.20 19.97 4.46
N ASN A 46 3.24 20.65 3.31
CA ASN A 46 2.06 20.90 2.48
C ASN A 46 1.48 19.60 1.90
N THR A 47 2.36 18.67 1.52
CA THR A 47 1.95 17.32 1.08
C THR A 47 1.28 16.57 2.24
N LEU A 48 1.91 16.54 3.41
CA LEU A 48 1.33 15.92 4.61
C LEU A 48 0.01 16.57 5.04
N ALA A 49 -0.13 17.90 4.91
CA ALA A 49 -1.38 18.58 5.21
C ALA A 49 -2.48 18.17 4.21
N SER A 50 -2.14 18.00 2.93
CA SER A 50 -3.08 17.66 1.87
C SER A 50 -3.56 16.21 1.93
N ILE A 51 -2.66 15.24 2.16
CA ILE A 51 -3.00 13.80 2.11
C ILE A 51 -2.83 13.07 3.45
N GLY A 52 -2.11 13.63 4.42
CA GLY A 52 -1.77 12.95 5.67
C GLY A 52 -2.99 12.58 6.52
N LEU A 53 -3.97 13.49 6.63
CA LEU A 53 -5.20 13.21 7.37
C LEU A 53 -5.99 12.06 6.71
N ILE A 54 -6.10 12.09 5.38
CA ILE A 54 -6.76 11.04 4.58
C ILE A 54 -6.05 9.69 4.80
N ILE A 55 -4.70 9.70 4.85
CA ILE A 55 -3.91 8.50 5.10
C ILE A 55 -4.17 7.92 6.49
N VAL A 56 -4.16 8.76 7.52
CA VAL A 56 -4.40 8.33 8.91
C VAL A 56 -5.80 7.76 9.08
N PHE A 57 -6.83 8.43 8.55
CA PHE A 57 -8.20 7.90 8.61
C PHE A 57 -8.35 6.60 7.82
N GLY A 58 -7.81 6.52 6.60
CA GLY A 58 -7.91 5.31 5.77
C GLY A 58 -7.18 4.11 6.38
N THR A 59 -5.97 4.29 6.89
CA THR A 59 -5.23 3.22 7.59
C THR A 59 -5.93 2.79 8.88
N THR A 60 -6.45 3.74 9.68
CA THR A 60 -7.21 3.41 10.89
C THR A 60 -8.47 2.62 10.57
N LEU A 61 -9.23 3.04 9.56
CA LEU A 61 -10.40 2.31 9.07
C LEU A 61 -10.01 0.91 8.57
N GLY A 62 -8.95 0.79 7.78
CA GLY A 62 -8.44 -0.50 7.31
C GLY A 62 -8.06 -1.44 8.46
N LEU A 63 -7.34 -0.95 9.46
CA LEU A 63 -6.98 -1.69 10.67
C LEU A 63 -8.19 -2.13 11.48
N VAL A 64 -9.22 -1.28 11.60
CA VAL A 64 -10.46 -1.64 12.30
C VAL A 64 -11.22 -2.72 11.52
N LEU A 65 -11.33 -2.60 10.20
CA LEU A 65 -11.97 -3.61 9.35
C LEU A 65 -11.26 -4.97 9.41
N GLU A 66 -9.93 -4.95 9.51
CA GLU A 66 -9.11 -6.14 9.70
C GLU A 66 -9.33 -6.77 11.09
N LYS A 67 -9.18 -5.98 12.16
CA LYS A 67 -9.32 -6.46 13.54
C LYS A 67 -10.72 -6.92 13.90
N THR A 68 -11.75 -6.32 13.31
CA THR A 68 -13.15 -6.73 13.51
C THR A 68 -13.53 -7.97 12.69
N GLY A 69 -12.68 -8.41 11.76
CA GLY A 69 -13.02 -9.51 10.85
C GLY A 69 -14.10 -9.13 9.82
N ALA A 70 -14.47 -7.85 9.70
CA ALA A 70 -15.44 -7.39 8.72
C ALA A 70 -14.98 -7.67 7.29
N ALA A 71 -13.68 -7.50 7.01
CA ALA A 71 -13.08 -7.86 5.73
C ALA A 71 -13.24 -9.36 5.41
N TYR A 72 -13.12 -10.22 6.44
CA TYR A 72 -13.28 -11.66 6.32
C TYR A 72 -14.73 -12.06 6.01
N SER A 73 -15.68 -11.51 6.76
CA SER A 73 -17.12 -11.76 6.58
C SER A 73 -17.61 -11.32 5.19
N MET A 74 -17.15 -10.16 4.71
CA MET A 74 -17.49 -9.67 3.37
C MET A 74 -16.87 -10.55 2.27
N ALA A 75 -15.63 -11.00 2.43
CA ALA A 75 -15.02 -11.93 1.47
C ALA A 75 -15.78 -13.26 1.40
N GLU A 76 -16.22 -13.79 2.53
CA GLU A 76 -17.03 -15.02 2.58
C GLU A 76 -18.41 -14.81 1.93
N TYR A 77 -19.04 -13.66 2.15
CA TYR A 77 -20.30 -13.30 1.51
C TYR A 77 -20.16 -13.21 -0.02
N ILE A 78 -19.11 -12.55 -0.51
CA ILE A 78 -18.81 -12.45 -1.95
C ILE A 78 -18.51 -13.84 -2.53
N LEU A 79 -17.74 -14.68 -1.83
CA LEU A 79 -17.43 -16.04 -2.25
C LEU A 79 -18.70 -16.92 -2.35
N ARG A 80 -19.64 -16.77 -1.41
CA ARG A 80 -20.94 -17.46 -1.47
C ARG A 80 -21.80 -17.00 -2.65
N LYS A 81 -21.74 -15.72 -3.01
CA LYS A 81 -22.53 -15.13 -4.10
C LYS A 81 -21.94 -15.43 -5.50
N VAL A 82 -20.62 -15.42 -5.63
CA VAL A 82 -19.88 -15.69 -6.89
C VAL A 82 -19.71 -17.19 -7.13
N GLY A 83 -19.79 -18.00 -6.08
CA GLY A 83 -19.72 -19.47 -6.14
C GLY A 83 -18.29 -19.99 -6.01
N ASN A 84 -18.14 -21.13 -5.33
CA ASN A 84 -16.84 -21.75 -5.01
C ASN A 84 -16.00 -22.10 -6.25
N LYS A 85 -16.64 -22.24 -7.41
CA LYS A 85 -15.99 -22.52 -8.70
C LYS A 85 -15.15 -21.33 -9.23
N ASN A 86 -15.50 -20.11 -8.82
CA ASN A 86 -14.91 -18.83 -9.24
C ASN A 86 -14.23 -18.08 -8.06
N ALA A 87 -13.73 -18.80 -7.06
CA ALA A 87 -13.03 -18.22 -5.91
C ALA A 87 -11.91 -17.20 -6.26
N PRO A 88 -11.12 -17.36 -7.34
CA PRO A 88 -10.14 -16.35 -7.73
C PRO A 88 -10.78 -15.01 -8.12
N LEU A 89 -11.89 -15.02 -8.85
CA LEU A 89 -12.62 -13.80 -9.22
C LEU A 89 -13.24 -13.11 -8.00
N ALA A 90 -13.77 -13.89 -7.06
CA ALA A 90 -14.31 -13.36 -5.81
C ALA A 90 -13.24 -12.62 -5.00
N MET A 91 -12.01 -13.15 -4.96
CA MET A 91 -10.87 -12.55 -4.27
C MET A 91 -10.41 -11.25 -4.93
N THR A 92 -10.34 -11.21 -6.25
CA THR A 92 -9.99 -9.98 -6.99
C THR A 92 -11.02 -8.87 -6.79
N ILE A 93 -12.31 -9.20 -6.83
CA ILE A 93 -13.39 -8.23 -6.57
C ILE A 93 -13.33 -7.72 -5.12
N THR A 94 -13.13 -8.62 -4.17
CA THR A 94 -12.96 -8.28 -2.76
C THR A 94 -11.75 -7.35 -2.58
N GLY A 95 -10.60 -7.70 -3.15
CA GLY A 95 -9.40 -6.86 -3.14
C GLY A 95 -9.58 -5.51 -3.84
N PHE A 96 -10.38 -5.43 -4.90
CA PHE A 96 -10.70 -4.17 -5.57
C PHE A 96 -11.56 -3.25 -4.69
N VAL A 97 -12.59 -3.80 -4.03
CA VAL A 97 -13.47 -3.03 -3.14
C VAL A 97 -12.72 -2.56 -1.89
N PHE A 98 -11.89 -3.42 -1.30
CA PHE A 98 -11.13 -3.10 -0.09
C PHE A 98 -9.81 -2.37 -0.36
N GLY A 99 -9.25 -2.48 -1.56
CA GLY A 99 -7.99 -1.80 -1.93
C GLY A 99 -8.13 -0.29 -2.08
N ILE A 100 -9.36 0.22 -2.26
CA ILE A 100 -9.63 1.66 -2.34
C ILE A 100 -9.43 2.36 -0.97
N PRO A 101 -10.02 1.89 0.14
CA PRO A 101 -9.81 2.50 1.46
C PRO A 101 -8.56 2.00 2.19
N ILE A 102 -8.11 0.78 1.91
CA ILE A 102 -7.00 0.18 2.64
C ILE A 102 -5.69 0.51 1.92
N PHE A 103 -4.85 1.34 2.57
CA PHE A 103 -3.51 1.64 2.08
C PHE A 103 -2.72 0.37 1.76
N CYS A 104 -1.87 0.46 0.75
CA CYS A 104 -1.21 -0.67 0.09
C CYS A 104 -0.59 -1.70 1.06
N ASP A 105 0.07 -1.25 2.14
CA ASP A 105 0.65 -2.14 3.16
C ASP A 105 -0.40 -2.91 3.96
N SER A 106 -1.42 -2.21 4.47
CA SER A 106 -2.51 -2.83 5.23
C SER A 106 -3.37 -3.73 4.33
N GLY A 107 -3.56 -3.35 3.07
CA GLY A 107 -4.37 -4.07 2.10
C GLY A 107 -3.72 -5.40 1.75
N PHE A 108 -2.40 -5.41 1.64
CA PHE A 108 -1.61 -6.61 1.37
C PHE A 108 -1.70 -7.65 2.49
N VAL A 109 -1.69 -7.24 3.76
CA VAL A 109 -1.84 -8.15 4.91
C VAL A 109 -3.25 -8.76 4.97
N VAL A 110 -4.28 -7.95 4.77
CA VAL A 110 -5.68 -8.39 4.70
C VAL A 110 -5.91 -9.34 3.53
N LEU A 111 -5.40 -9.00 2.33
CA LEU A 111 -5.49 -9.86 1.15
C LEU A 111 -4.72 -11.17 1.34
N SER A 112 -3.53 -11.13 1.94
CA SER A 112 -2.71 -12.33 2.19
C SER A 112 -3.39 -13.30 3.17
N SER A 113 -3.98 -12.77 4.24
CA SER A 113 -4.74 -13.56 5.21
C SER A 113 -6.06 -14.10 4.63
N LEU A 114 -6.80 -13.27 3.88
CA LEU A 114 -7.98 -13.70 3.11
C LEU A 114 -7.64 -14.82 2.13
N ASN A 115 -6.53 -14.69 1.40
CA ASN A 115 -6.09 -15.66 0.42
C ASN A 115 -5.82 -17.01 1.05
N LYS A 116 -5.12 -17.03 2.19
CA LYS A 116 -4.86 -18.26 2.95
C LYS A 116 -6.14 -18.95 3.39
N SER A 117 -7.11 -18.19 3.89
CA SER A 117 -8.36 -18.75 4.39
C SER A 117 -9.32 -19.22 3.31
N VAL A 118 -9.40 -18.50 2.17
CA VAL A 118 -10.19 -18.94 1.01
C VAL A 118 -9.51 -20.14 0.34
N ALA A 119 -8.19 -20.16 0.19
CA ALA A 119 -7.45 -21.31 -0.33
C ALA A 119 -7.64 -22.56 0.55
N ALA A 120 -7.68 -22.39 1.89
CA ALA A 120 -7.97 -23.47 2.83
C ALA A 120 -9.39 -24.06 2.66
N LYS A 121 -10.39 -23.23 2.33
CA LYS A 121 -11.77 -23.68 2.08
C LYS A 121 -12.02 -24.24 0.68
N THR A 122 -11.33 -23.74 -0.35
CA THR A 122 -11.63 -24.08 -1.75
C THR A 122 -10.81 -25.28 -2.27
N ARG A 123 -9.81 -25.78 -1.52
CA ARG A 123 -8.98 -26.94 -1.91
C ARG A 123 -8.34 -26.79 -3.31
N LYS A 124 -8.23 -25.55 -3.82
CA LYS A 124 -7.52 -25.19 -5.07
C LYS A 124 -6.18 -24.56 -4.72
N SER A 125 -5.16 -25.03 -5.43
CA SER A 125 -3.74 -24.78 -5.16
C SER A 125 -3.40 -23.30 -4.95
N MET A 126 -2.65 -23.06 -3.86
CA MET A 126 -2.00 -21.79 -3.49
C MET A 126 -1.19 -21.18 -4.66
N ALA A 127 -0.79 -21.99 -5.65
CA ALA A 127 -0.02 -21.57 -6.82
C ALA A 127 -0.80 -20.69 -7.82
N ILE A 128 -2.11 -20.88 -8.02
CA ILE A 128 -2.90 -20.06 -8.98
C ILE A 128 -3.32 -18.72 -8.34
N MET A 129 -3.44 -18.71 -7.02
CA MET A 129 -3.75 -17.50 -6.25
C MET A 129 -2.52 -16.60 -6.03
N GLY A 130 -1.31 -17.16 -6.06
CA GLY A 130 -0.06 -16.40 -6.00
C GLY A 130 0.31 -15.71 -7.32
N SER A 131 -0.07 -16.27 -8.48
CA SER A 131 0.26 -15.70 -9.79
C SER A 131 -0.51 -14.43 -10.17
N LEU A 132 -1.51 -14.03 -9.38
CA LEU A 132 -2.30 -12.80 -9.58
C LEU A 132 -1.82 -11.63 -8.71
N LEU A 133 -0.81 -11.84 -7.87
CA LEU A 133 -0.15 -10.81 -7.05
C LEU A 133 1.19 -10.32 -7.64
N GLY A 134 1.53 -10.77 -8.85
CA GLY A 134 2.70 -10.31 -9.62
C GLY A 134 2.31 -9.29 -10.68
#